data_AF-A0A7C6NXW4-F1
#
_entry.id   AF-A0A7C6NXW4-F1
#
_cell.length_a   1.000
_cell.length_b   1.000
_cell.length_c   1.000
_cell.angle_alpha   90.00
_cell.angle_beta   90.00
_cell.angle_gamma   90.00
#
_symmetry.space_group_name_H-M   'P 1'
#
loop_
_entity.id
_entity.type
_entity.pdbx_description
1 polymer ?
#
loop_
_entity_poly.entity_id
_entity_poly.type
_entity_poly.pdbx_seq_one_letter_code
_entity_poly.pdbx_strand_id
1 'polypeptide(L)'
;MGELSKLPNIGPNVEAQLNQAGITTPEQLKETGSTQAWLKIKAIDDTACIHRLYALEGAIQGIRKTELPSNKKEELKAFYNHFK
;
A
#
# COMPACT_ATOMS: atom_id res chain seq x y z
N MET A 1 17.85 0.02 1.04
CA MET A 1 16.62 0.37 1.78
C MET A 1 16.51 1.88 1.77
N GLY A 2 15.46 2.40 1.16
CA GLY A 2 15.12 3.82 1.18
C GLY A 2 14.20 4.16 2.36
N GLU A 3 13.66 5.37 2.36
CA GLU A 3 12.81 5.88 3.44
C GLU A 3 11.48 5.13 3.56
N LEU A 4 10.92 4.62 2.46
CA LEU A 4 9.65 3.88 2.47
C LEU A 4 9.75 2.57 3.25
N SER A 5 10.87 1.86 3.12
CA SER A 5 11.11 0.60 3.84
C SER A 5 11.25 0.76 5.36
N LYS A 6 11.32 1.99 5.87
CA LYS A 6 11.27 2.29 7.31
C LYS A 6 9.83 2.32 7.85
N LEU A 7 8.83 2.43 6.97
CA LEU A 7 7.42 2.42 7.34
C LEU A 7 6.98 1.00 7.74
N PRO A 8 6.00 0.87 8.65
CA PRO A 8 5.46 -0.44 8.98
C PRO A 8 4.88 -1.09 7.72
N ASN A 9 5.06 -2.40 7.61
CA ASN A 9 4.55 -3.24 6.52
C ASN A 9 5.21 -3.05 5.13
N ILE A 10 6.15 -2.13 4.97
CA ILE A 10 6.84 -1.90 3.70
C ILE A 10 8.21 -2.58 3.72
N GLY A 11 8.30 -3.72 3.04
CA GLY A 11 9.58 -4.39 2.78
C GLY A 11 10.26 -3.87 1.50
N PRO A 12 11.50 -4.30 1.21
CA PRO A 12 12.27 -3.85 0.05
C PRO A 12 11.55 -4.09 -1.29
N ASN A 13 10.81 -5.19 -1.41
CA ASN A 13 10.05 -5.48 -2.63
C ASN A 13 8.87 -4.52 -2.84
N VAL A 14 8.18 -4.12 -1.77
CA VAL A 14 7.06 -3.17 -1.86
C VAL A 14 7.60 -1.77 -2.12
N GLU A 15 8.71 -1.39 -1.48
CA GLU A 15 9.43 -0.15 -1.77
C GLU A 15 9.86 -0.07 -3.25
N ALA A 16 10.44 -1.14 -3.80
CA ALA A 16 10.84 -1.17 -5.21
C ALA A 16 9.65 -0.93 -6.15
N GLN A 17 8.49 -1.53 -5.85
CA GLN A 17 7.28 -1.33 -6.65
C GLN A 17 6.70 0.08 -6.50
N LEU A 18 6.70 0.64 -5.29
CA LEU A 18 6.30 2.03 -5.05
C LEU A 18 7.19 2.98 -5.87
N ASN A 19 8.50 2.76 -5.85
CA ASN A 19 9.46 3.54 -6.62
C ASN A 19 9.18 3.43 -8.13
N GLN A 20 8.93 2.23 -8.65
CA GLN A 20 8.54 2.02 -10.05
C GLN A 20 7.21 2.70 -10.40
N ALA A 21 6.27 2.75 -9.45
CA ALA A 21 5.01 3.47 -9.53
C ALA A 21 5.14 5.00 -9.35
N GLY A 22 6.36 5.53 -9.22
CA GLY A 22 6.63 6.96 -9.04
C GLY A 22 6.35 7.49 -7.62
N ILE A 23 6.25 6.61 -6.63
CA ILE A 23 6.09 6.94 -5.20
C ILE A 23 7.40 6.60 -4.49
N THR A 24 8.18 7.62 -4.16
CA THR A 24 9.54 7.48 -3.66
C THR A 24 9.72 7.94 -2.20
N THR A 25 8.72 8.61 -1.63
CA THR A 25 8.77 9.11 -0.25
C THR A 25 7.53 8.74 0.55
N PRO A 26 7.64 8.64 1.90
CA PRO A 26 6.48 8.47 2.78
C PRO A 26 5.40 9.53 2.59
N GLU A 27 5.80 10.78 2.33
CA GLU A 27 4.90 11.90 2.08
C GLU A 27 4.10 11.67 0.79
N GLN A 28 4.77 11.28 -0.30
CA GLN A 28 4.10 10.94 -1.57
C GLN A 28 3.13 9.77 -1.40
N LEU A 29 3.50 8.76 -0.60
CA LEU A 29 2.61 7.63 -0.31
C LEU A 29 1.36 8.11 0.44
N LYS A 30 1.52 8.99 1.44
CA LYS A 30 0.43 9.56 2.21
C LYS A 30 -0.49 10.45 1.37
N GLU A 31 0.08 11.29 0.51
CA GLU A 31 -0.66 12.14 -0.42
C GLU A 31 -1.40 11.33 -1.49
N THR A 32 -0.78 10.27 -2.00
CA THR A 32 -1.39 9.39 -3.00
C THR A 32 -2.54 8.57 -2.39
N GLY A 33 -2.38 8.12 -1.14
CA GLY A 33 -3.32 7.21 -0.50
C GLY A 33 -3.10 5.74 -0.89
N SER A 34 -3.54 4.82 -0.04
CA SER A 34 -3.29 3.37 -0.19
C SER A 34 -3.94 2.78 -1.43
N THR A 35 -5.17 3.19 -1.76
CA THR A 35 -5.94 2.68 -2.90
C THR A 35 -5.33 3.07 -4.24
N GLN A 36 -4.94 4.35 -4.41
CA GLN A 36 -4.27 4.81 -5.64
C GLN A 36 -2.85 4.26 -5.76
N ALA A 37 -2.09 4.19 -4.66
CA ALA A 37 -0.77 3.55 -4.66
C ALA A 37 -0.88 2.08 -5.08
N TRP A 38 -1.90 1.36 -4.60
CA TRP A 38 -2.15 -0.02 -5.01
C TRP A 38 -2.52 -0.14 -6.49
N LEU A 39 -3.34 0.76 -7.05
CA LEU A 39 -3.66 0.76 -8.48
C LEU A 39 -2.42 0.99 -9.35
N LYS A 40 -1.54 1.92 -8.95
CA LYS A 40 -0.28 2.17 -9.66
C LYS A 40 0.64 0.95 -9.61
N ILE A 41 0.72 0.26 -8.47
CA ILE A 41 1.45 -1.02 -8.37
C ILE A 41 0.79 -2.08 -9.26
N LYS A 42 -0.55 -2.20 -9.25
CA LYS A 42 -1.27 -3.18 -10.07
C LYS A 42 -1.02 -2.98 -11.57
N ALA A 43 -0.84 -1.75 -12.02
CA ALA A 43 -0.53 -1.45 -13.42
C ALA A 43 0.83 -2.00 -13.89
N ILE A 44 1.76 -2.27 -12.96
CA ILE A 44 3.10 -2.82 -13.25
C ILE A 44 3.29 -4.26 -12.73
N ASP A 45 2.44 -4.71 -11.81
CA ASP A 45 2.45 -6.05 -11.21
C ASP A 45 1.00 -6.51 -10.95
N ASP A 46 0.47 -7.36 -11.84
CA ASP A 46 -0.89 -7.90 -11.76
C ASP A 46 -1.11 -8.82 -10.55
N THR A 47 -0.05 -9.27 -9.89
CA THR A 47 -0.09 -10.09 -8.67
C THR A 47 -0.33 -9.27 -7.39
N ALA A 48 -0.53 -7.95 -7.52
CA ALA A 48 -0.88 -7.08 -6.40
C ALA A 48 -2.13 -7.59 -5.67
N CYS A 49 -1.95 -8.12 -4.46
CA CYS A 49 -3.02 -8.74 -3.69
C CYS A 49 -3.57 -7.81 -2.60
N ILE A 50 -4.67 -8.23 -1.95
CA ILE A 50 -5.29 -7.51 -0.84
C ILE A 50 -4.33 -7.22 0.33
N HIS A 51 -3.39 -8.12 0.62
CA HIS A 51 -2.40 -7.90 1.68
C HIS A 51 -1.46 -6.74 1.37
N ARG A 52 -1.23 -6.45 0.09
CA ARG A 52 -0.45 -5.28 -0.35
C ARG A 52 -1.22 -4.00 -0.08
N LEU A 53 -2.52 -3.98 -0.39
CA LEU A 53 -3.39 -2.83 -0.08
C LEU A 53 -3.43 -2.53 1.43
N TYR A 54 -3.60 -3.55 2.27
CA TYR A 54 -3.56 -3.38 3.73
C TYR A 54 -2.18 -2.94 4.24
N ALA A 55 -1.10 -3.42 3.63
CA ALA A 55 0.25 -2.99 4.00
C ALA A 55 0.45 -1.49 3.74
N LEU A 56 -0.03 -0.98 2.60
CA LEU A 56 0.03 0.45 2.26
C LEU A 56 -0.81 1.30 3.22
N GLU A 57 -2.03 0.88 3.54
CA GLU A 57 -2.85 1.62 4.50
C GLU A 57 -2.22 1.63 5.90
N GLY A 58 -1.72 0.48 6.37
CA GLY A 58 -1.00 0.41 7.64
C GLY A 58 0.23 1.30 7.67
N ALA A 59 0.99 1.36 6.56
CA ALA A 59 2.14 2.25 6.40
C ALA A 59 1.73 3.73 6.54
N ILE A 60 0.65 4.14 5.88
CA ILE A 60 0.12 5.52 5.93
C ILE A 60 -0.37 5.88 7.34
N GLN A 61 -1.02 4.94 8.03
CA GLN A 61 -1.50 5.15 9.40
C GLN A 61 -0.41 4.97 10.48
N GLY A 62 0.79 4.50 10.10
CA GLY A 62 1.87 4.24 11.05
C GLY A 62 1.63 3.04 11.97
N ILE A 63 0.80 2.07 11.57
CA ILE A 63 0.45 0.88 12.36
C ILE A 63 0.68 -0.43 11.59
N ARG A 64 0.72 -1.58 12.27
CA ARG A 64 0.79 -2.88 11.57
C ARG A 64 -0.54 -3.12 10.85
N LYS A 65 -0.50 -3.75 9.66
CA LYS A 65 -1.71 -4.07 8.89
C LYS A 65 -2.73 -4.94 9.65
N THR A 66 -2.28 -5.69 10.66
CA THR A 66 -3.13 -6.48 11.55
C THR A 66 -3.98 -5.60 12.48
N GLU A 67 -3.47 -4.42 12.84
CA GLU A 67 -4.11 -3.44 13.73
C GLU A 67 -5.11 -2.53 13.01
N LEU A 68 -5.18 -2.59 11.67
CA LEU A 68 -6.18 -1.85 10.92
C LEU A 68 -7.59 -2.20 11.41
N PRO A 69 -8.43 -1.19 11.73
CA PRO A 69 -9.81 -1.38 12.14
C PRO A 69 -10.60 -2.23 11.14
N SER A 70 -11.53 -3.04 11.64
CA SER A 70 -12.33 -3.96 10.80
C SER A 70 -13.09 -3.24 9.70
N ASN A 71 -13.71 -2.09 10.01
CA ASN A 71 -14.42 -1.26 9.02
C ASN A 71 -13.50 -0.78 7.90
N LYS A 72 -12.26 -0.38 8.21
CA LYS A 72 -11.28 0.03 7.20
C LYS A 72 -10.83 -1.16 6.35
N LYS A 73 -10.63 -2.34 6.93
CA LYS A 73 -10.33 -3.57 6.18
C LYS A 73 -11.48 -3.93 5.22
N GLU A 74 -12.74 -3.78 5.66
CA GLU A 74 -13.91 -4.04 4.82
C GLU A 74 -14.01 -3.07 3.65
N GLU A 75 -13.80 -1.77 3.87
CA GLU A 75 -13.74 -0.76 2.81
C GLU A 75 -12.67 -1.08 1.76
N LEU A 76 -11.45 -1.38 2.21
CA LEU A 76 -10.34 -1.75 1.33
C LEU A 76 -10.59 -3.08 0.61
N LYS A 77 -11.26 -4.04 1.25
CA LYS A 77 -11.64 -5.31 0.64
C LYS A 77 -12.71 -5.10 -0.45
N ALA A 78 -13.67 -4.21 -0.22
CA ALA A 78 -14.68 -3.84 -1.22
C ALA A 78 -14.01 -3.19 -2.43
N PHE A 79 -13.11 -2.22 -2.21
CA PHE A 79 -12.29 -1.63 -3.25
C PHE A 79 -11.50 -2.69 -4.03
N TYR A 80 -10.75 -3.55 -3.35
CA TYR A 80 -9.98 -4.62 -3.98
C TYR A 80 -10.86 -5.54 -4.84
N ASN A 81 -12.04 -5.94 -4.35
CA ASN A 81 -12.95 -6.79 -5.13
C ASN A 81 -13.49 -6.12 -6.39
N HIS A 82 -13.57 -4.79 -6.43
CA HIS A 82 -13.96 -4.04 -7.62
C HIS A 82 -12.85 -3.98 -8.67
N PHE A 83 -11.58 -3.97 -8.25
CA PHE A 83 -10.44 -3.74 -9.13
C PHE A 83 -9.55 -4.95 -9.39
N LYS A 84 -9.67 -6.05 -8.64
CA LYS A 84 -8.76 -7.23 -8.73
C LYS A 84 -8.73 -7.86 -10.12
#